data_AF-A0A9E3FPL4-F1
#
_entry.id   AF-A0A9E3FPL4-F1
#
_cell.length_a   1.000
_cell.length_b   1.000
_cell.length_c   1.000
_cell.angle_alpha   90.00
_cell.angle_beta   90.00
_cell.angle_gamma   90.00
#
_symmetry.space_group_name_H-M   'P 1'
#
loop_
_entity.id
_entity.type
_entity.pdbx_description
1 polymer ?
#
loop_
_entity_poly.entity_id
_entity_poly.type
_entity_poly.pdbx_seq_one_letter_code
_entity_poly.pdbx_strand_id
1 'polypeptide(L)' 'MGELVFLRRSDAYRHAAAAALRKARAMQPGPQRTEARVLARGLMALARTEAWLEGQRCDPSRMPPRIAMS' A
#
# COMPACT_ATOMS: atom_id res chain seq x y z
N MET A 1 -19.42 20.33 3.88
CA MET A 1 -19.24 19.56 2.63
C MET A 1 -17.78 19.67 2.21
N GLY A 2 -16.95 18.66 2.49
CA GLY A 2 -15.50 18.75 2.22
C GLY A 2 -14.76 17.41 2.22
N GLU A 3 -15.41 16.30 1.84
CA GLU A 3 -14.91 14.94 2.11
C GLU A 3 -14.75 14.05 0.86
N LEU A 4 -14.72 14.63 -0.36
CA LEU A 4 -14.80 13.83 -1.59
C LEU A 4 -13.58 13.87 -2.51
N VAL A 5 -12.59 14.73 -2.24
CA VAL A 5 -11.41 14.87 -3.13
C VAL A 5 -10.25 13.95 -2.70
N PHE A 6 -10.28 13.49 -1.45
CA PHE A 6 -9.15 12.85 -0.81
C PHE A 6 -9.04 11.35 -1.14
N LEU A 7 -10.15 10.60 -1.23
CA LEU A 7 -10.15 9.15 -1.48
C LEU A 7 -9.41 8.67 -2.74
N ARG A 8 -9.22 9.53 -3.76
CA ARG A 8 -8.73 9.11 -5.08
C ARG A 8 -7.27 8.64 -5.06
N ARG A 9 -6.39 9.21 -4.23
CA ARG A 9 -4.94 8.94 -4.34
C ARG A 9 -4.55 7.69 -3.56
N SER A 10 -5.01 7.56 -2.32
CA SER A 10 -4.87 6.31 -1.55
C SER A 10 -5.48 5.12 -2.28
N ASP A 11 -6.67 5.25 -2.88
CA ASP A 11 -7.32 4.17 -3.64
C ASP A 11 -6.56 3.78 -4.90
N ALA A 12 -6.03 4.74 -5.65
CA ALA A 12 -5.22 4.45 -6.83
C ALA A 12 -4.01 3.57 -6.47
N TYR A 13 -3.31 3.88 -5.37
CA TYR A 13 -2.18 3.09 -4.92
C TYR A 13 -2.59 1.72 -4.35
N ARG A 14 -3.74 1.61 -3.66
CA ARG A 14 -4.30 0.31 -3.25
C ARG A 14 -4.58 -0.58 -4.46
N HIS A 15 -5.22 -0.03 -5.49
CA HIS A 15 -5.53 -0.74 -6.72
C HIS A 15 -4.26 -1.18 -7.47
N ALA A 16 -3.28 -0.29 -7.58
CA ALA A 16 -1.99 -0.60 -8.20
C ALA A 16 -1.23 -1.70 -7.42
N ALA A 17 -1.22 -1.64 -6.09
CA ALA A 17 -0.62 -2.68 -5.25
C ALA A 17 -1.30 -4.04 -5.45
N ALA A 18 -2.63 -4.08 -5.51
CA ALA A 18 -3.39 -5.30 -5.77
C ALA A 18 -3.08 -5.88 -7.17
N ALA A 19 -2.96 -5.02 -8.19
CA ALA A 19 -2.55 -5.45 -9.53
C ALA A 19 -1.13 -6.04 -9.54
N ALA A 20 -0.18 -5.39 -8.89
CA ALA A 20 1.20 -5.88 -8.75
C ALA A 20 1.26 -7.23 -8.03
N LEU A 21 0.49 -7.42 -6.95
CA LEU A 21 0.39 -8.70 -6.25
C LEU A 21 -0.22 -9.81 -7.12
N ARG A 22 -1.27 -9.49 -7.89
CA ARG A 22 -1.87 -10.46 -8.83
C ARG A 22 -0.85 -10.89 -9.88
N LYS A 23 -0.11 -9.93 -10.45
CA LYS A 23 0.99 -10.23 -11.39
C LYS A 23 2.06 -11.11 -10.73
N ALA A 24 2.48 -10.78 -9.51
CA ALA A 24 3.45 -11.58 -8.76
C ALA A 24 2.96 -13.01 -8.41
N ARG A 25 1.64 -13.23 -8.29
CA ARG A 25 1.07 -14.57 -8.06
C ARG A 25 1.07 -15.42 -9.31
N ALA A 26 0.94 -14.82 -10.49
CA ALA A 26 1.00 -15.51 -11.77
C ALA A 26 2.43 -15.86 -12.20
N MET A 27 3.45 -15.22 -11.61
CA MET A 27 4.86 -15.48 -11.89
C MET A 27 5.37 -16.74 -11.19
N GLN A 28 6.29 -17.45 -11.83
CA GLN A 28 7.07 -18.51 -11.18
C GLN A 28 7.92 -17.92 -10.04
N PRO A 29 8.28 -18.72 -9.01
CA PRO A 29 9.23 -18.30 -7.99
C PRO A 29 10.54 -17.84 -8.61
N GLY A 30 10.97 -16.61 -8.28
CA GLY A 30 12.20 -16.04 -8.82
C GLY A 30 12.36 -14.55 -8.48
N PRO A 31 13.48 -13.93 -8.90
CA PRO A 31 13.79 -12.54 -8.60
C PRO A 31 12.70 -11.56 -9.04
N GLN A 32 12.13 -11.76 -10.23
CA GLN A 32 11.07 -10.90 -10.79
C GLN A 32 9.79 -10.94 -9.94
N ARG A 33 9.47 -12.10 -9.36
CA ARG A 33 8.36 -12.25 -8.43
C ARG A 33 8.62 -11.48 -7.13
N THR A 34 9.86 -11.51 -6.64
CA THR A 34 10.26 -10.77 -5.44
C THR A 34 10.20 -9.26 -5.69
N GLU A 35 10.70 -8.78 -6.82
CA GLU A 35 10.61 -7.37 -7.23
C GLU A 35 9.16 -6.89 -7.30
N ALA A 36 8.27 -7.66 -7.94
CA ALA A 36 6.85 -7.32 -8.01
C ALA A 36 6.19 -7.26 -6.62
N ARG A 37 6.62 -8.11 -5.67
CA ARG A 37 6.15 -8.06 -4.27
C ARG A 37 6.70 -6.85 -3.51
N VAL A 38 7.95 -6.47 -3.75
CA VAL A 38 8.57 -5.27 -3.17
C VAL A 38 7.85 -4.02 -3.67
N LEU A 39 7.60 -3.92 -4.99
CA LEU A 39 6.82 -2.83 -5.58
C LEU A 39 5.42 -2.75 -4.96
N ALA A 40 4.72 -3.88 -4.82
CA ALA A 40 3.41 -3.90 -4.18
C ALA A 40 3.44 -3.41 -2.72
N ARG A 41 4.47 -3.78 -1.95
CA ARG A 41 4.66 -3.29 -0.58
C ARG A 41 4.89 -1.78 -0.54
N GLY A 42 5.70 -1.24 -1.44
CA GLY A 42 5.92 0.20 -1.58
C GLY A 42 4.62 0.96 -1.89
N LEU A 43 3.82 0.44 -2.82
CA LEU A 43 2.52 1.02 -3.16
C LEU A 43 1.52 0.97 -1.99
N MET A 44 1.52 -0.09 -1.18
CA MET A 44 0.70 -0.15 0.04
C MET A 44 1.15 0.86 1.11
N ALA A 45 2.46 1.06 1.26
CA ALA A 45 3.00 2.08 2.16
C ALA A 45 2.59 3.47 1.70
N LEU A 46 2.70 3.76 0.40
CA LEU A 46 2.28 5.03 -0.17
C LEU A 46 0.78 5.26 -0.01
N ALA A 47 -0.05 4.25 -0.29
CA ALA A 47 -1.50 4.31 -0.05
C ALA A 47 -1.83 4.65 1.41
N ARG A 48 -1.07 4.12 2.37
CA ARG A 48 -1.26 4.41 3.80
C ARG A 48 -0.85 5.83 4.15
N THR A 49 0.26 6.32 3.61
CA THR A 49 0.70 7.70 3.80
C THR A 49 -0.32 8.68 3.24
N GLU A 50 -0.81 8.44 2.02
CA GLU A 50 -1.87 9.27 1.43
C GLU A 50 -3.15 9.18 2.26
N ALA A 51 -3.60 8.00 2.67
CA ALA A 51 -4.77 7.86 3.52
C ALA A 51 -4.64 8.65 4.84
N TRP A 52 -3.44 8.67 5.45
CA TRP A 52 -3.16 9.48 6.63
C TRP A 52 -3.24 10.99 6.34
N LEU A 53 -2.66 11.44 5.22
CA LEU A 53 -2.74 12.84 4.77
C LEU A 53 -4.17 13.27 4.43
N GLU A 54 -4.97 12.33 3.93
CA GLU A 54 -6.39 12.47 3.61
C GLU A 54 -7.27 12.51 4.88
N GLY A 55 -6.68 12.40 6.07
CA GLY A 55 -7.40 12.42 7.35
C GLY A 55 -8.05 11.08 7.73
N GLN A 56 -7.84 10.01 6.96
CA GLN A 56 -8.26 8.67 7.38
C GLN A 56 -7.41 8.26 8.58
N ARG A 57 -8.06 8.08 9.73
CA ARG A 57 -7.41 7.55 10.92
C ARG A 57 -6.94 6.12 10.62
N CYS A 58 -5.63 5.94 10.50
CA CYS A 58 -5.04 4.60 10.47
C CYS A 58 -5.46 3.89 11.76
N ASP A 59 -6.32 2.87 11.65
CA ASP A 59 -6.61 1.99 12.77
C ASP A 59 -5.28 1.38 13.26
N PRO A 60 -4.86 1.66 14.50
CA PRO A 60 -3.58 1.19 15.03
C PRO A 60 -3.48 -0.34 15.05
N SER A 61 -4.61 -1.07 14.96
CA SER A 61 -4.63 -2.53 14.81
C SER A 61 -4.11 -3.03 13.45
N ARG A 62 -4.04 -2.17 12.42
CA ARG A 62 -3.49 -2.47 11.08
C ARG A 62 -2.04 -2.01 10.87
N MET A 63 -1.41 -1.41 11.89
CA MET A 63 0.01 -1.09 11.85
C MET A 63 0.83 -2.35 12.14
N PRO A 64 1.74 -2.80 11.25
CA PRO A 64 2.78 -3.75 11.65
C PRO A 64 3.65 -3.08 12.72
N PRO A 65 4.17 -3.84 13.69
CA PRO A 65 4.95 -3.29 14.79
C PRO A 65 6.08 -2.42 14.22
N ARG A 66 6.10 -1.14 14.61
CA ARG A 66 7.23 -0.25 14.34
C ARG A 66 8.44 -0.88 15.02
N ILE A 67 9.44 -1.30 14.25
CA ILE A 67 10.77 -1.54 14.79
C ILE A 67 11.19 -0.22 15.42
N ALA A 68 11.29 -0.20 16.75
CA ALA A 68 11.89 0.89 17.48
C ALA A 68 13.36 0.93 17.07
N MET A 69 13.74 1.92 16.27
CA MET A 69 15.14 2.30 16.13
C MET A 69 15.48 3.09 17.40
N SER A 70 16.10 2.39 18.35
CA SER A 70 16.91 2.99 19.42
C SER A 70 18.30 3.31 18.90
#